data_AF-A0A6I7R3Y0-F1
#
_entry.id   AF-A0A6I7R3Y0-F1
#
_cell.length_a   1.000
_cell.length_b   1.000
_cell.length_c   1.000
_cell.angle_alpha   90.00
_cell.angle_beta   90.00
_cell.angle_gamma   90.00
#
_symmetry.space_group_name_H-M   'P 1'
#
loop_
_entity.id
_entity.type
_entity.pdbx_description
1 polymer ?
#
loop_
_entity_poly.entity_id
_entity_poly.type
_entity_poly.pdbx_seq_one_letter_code
_entity_poly.pdbx_strand_id
1 'polypeptide(L)'
;MNRIKKIFASKYLTYLKNKYVLTVIVFTFWILVMDQHNLIFQYRLNKELSEAQKMEQYYLSKIEEVNKQKTHLFTSSENLIQFAREQYLMKKEHEDIFIIVKDAK
;
A
#
# COMPACT_ATOMS: atom_id res chain seq x y z
N MET A 1 -14.62 11.02 42.57
CA MET A 1 -15.39 10.15 41.65
C MET A 1 -16.91 10.04 41.95
N ASN A 2 -17.47 10.71 42.99
CA ASN A 2 -18.88 10.53 43.38
C ASN A 2 -19.83 11.69 43.00
N ARG A 3 -19.31 12.81 42.46
CA ARG A 3 -20.13 13.97 42.07
C ARG A 3 -20.70 13.86 40.65
N ILE A 4 -19.92 13.31 39.72
CA ILE A 4 -20.34 13.10 38.32
C ILE A 4 -21.51 12.10 38.27
N LYS A 5 -21.43 10.99 39.01
CA LYS A 5 -22.53 10.01 39.10
C LYS A 5 -23.84 10.63 39.60
N LYS A 6 -23.79 11.58 40.54
CA LYS A 6 -24.98 12.20 41.15
C LYS A 6 -25.66 13.21 40.21
N ILE A 7 -24.88 13.94 39.41
CA ILE A 7 -25.38 14.90 38.41
C ILE A 7 -25.95 14.15 37.18
N PHE A 8 -25.27 13.10 36.73
CA PHE A 8 -25.76 12.26 35.65
C PHE A 8 -27.00 11.43 36.06
N ALA A 9 -27.06 10.93 37.30
CA ALA A 9 -28.15 10.05 37.73
C ALA A 9 -29.50 10.75 38.00
N SER A 10 -29.54 12.03 38.40
CA SER A 10 -30.82 12.65 38.83
C SER A 10 -31.57 13.34 37.69
N LYS A 11 -30.86 14.00 36.76
CA LYS A 11 -31.49 14.79 35.69
C LYS A 11 -31.64 14.01 34.39
N TYR A 12 -30.64 13.21 34.00
CA TYR A 12 -30.65 12.46 32.73
C TYR A 12 -31.50 11.17 32.79
N LEU A 13 -31.62 10.55 33.98
CA LEU A 13 -32.42 9.34 34.17
C LEU A 13 -33.93 9.57 33.92
N THR A 14 -34.43 10.79 34.15
CA THR A 14 -35.82 11.16 33.88
C THR A 14 -36.11 11.28 32.39
N TYR A 15 -35.16 11.81 31.59
CA TYR A 15 -35.28 11.86 30.13
C TYR A 15 -35.13 10.47 29.49
N LEU A 16 -34.30 9.60 30.06
CA LEU A 16 -34.11 8.21 29.60
C LEU A 16 -35.32 7.30 29.87
N LYS A 17 -36.28 7.69 30.72
CA LYS A 17 -37.54 6.95 30.91
C LYS A 17 -38.51 7.10 29.75
N ASN A 18 -38.31 8.10 28.87
CA ASN A 18 -39.15 8.26 27.70
C ASN A 18 -38.73 7.26 26.61
N LYS A 19 -39.64 6.33 26.27
CA LYS A 19 -39.44 5.32 25.22
C LYS A 19 -38.96 5.91 23.89
N TYR A 20 -39.41 7.12 23.53
CA TYR A 20 -39.00 7.79 22.28
C TYR A 20 -37.53 8.24 22.34
N VAL A 21 -37.08 8.75 23.49
CA VAL A 21 -35.69 9.19 23.68
C VAL A 21 -34.75 7.99 23.66
N LEU A 22 -35.14 6.88 24.29
CA LEU A 22 -34.35 5.65 24.26
C LEU A 22 -34.22 5.09 22.84
N THR A 23 -35.32 5.04 22.07
CA THR A 23 -35.30 4.61 20.67
C THR A 23 -34.39 5.50 19.83
N VAL A 24 -34.46 6.83 19.99
CA VAL A 24 -33.58 7.77 19.26
C VAL A 24 -32.12 7.58 19.66
N ILE A 25 -31.81 7.37 20.93
CA ILE A 25 -30.42 7.13 21.37
C ILE A 25 -29.87 5.83 20.76
N VAL A 26 -30.65 4.75 20.79
CA VAL A 26 -30.26 3.47 20.20
C VAL A 26 -30.09 3.61 18.68
N PHE A 27 -31.00 4.32 18.01
CA PHE A 27 -30.94 4.55 16.57
C PHE A 27 -29.74 5.42 16.17
N THR A 28 -29.47 6.48 16.92
CA THR A 28 -28.29 7.32 16.71
C THR A 28 -27.01 6.54 16.97
N PHE A 29 -26.95 5.73 18.04
CA PHE A 29 -25.81 4.87 18.29
C PHE A 29 -25.61 3.83 17.18
N TRP A 30 -26.71 3.28 16.65
CA TRP A 30 -26.67 2.35 15.52
C TRP A 30 -26.08 3.01 14.26
N ILE A 31 -26.52 4.22 13.91
CA ILE A 31 -25.95 4.98 12.78
C ILE A 31 -24.48 5.33 13.05
N LEU A 32 -24.09 5.66 14.28
CA LEU A 32 -22.71 6.03 14.57
C LEU A 32 -21.73 4.84 14.58
N VAL A 33 -22.19 3.64 14.97
CA VAL A 33 -21.32 2.47 15.17
C VAL A 33 -21.43 1.45 14.04
N MET A 34 -22.63 1.21 13.52
CA MET A 34 -22.92 0.16 12.53
C MET A 34 -22.92 0.68 11.09
N ASP A 35 -22.92 2.00 10.88
CA ASP A 35 -22.98 2.56 9.53
C ASP A 35 -21.64 2.43 8.78
N GLN A 36 -21.73 2.42 7.45
CA GLN A 36 -20.63 2.18 6.51
C GLN A 36 -19.55 3.27 6.54
N HIS A 37 -19.85 4.42 7.14
CA HIS A 37 -18.89 5.52 7.40
C HIS A 37 -18.03 5.29 8.65
N ASN A 38 -17.60 4.05 8.88
CA ASN A 38 -16.75 3.72 10.01
C ASN A 38 -15.36 4.35 9.82
N LEU A 39 -14.83 4.99 10.85
CA LEU A 39 -13.48 5.60 10.85
C LEU A 39 -12.39 4.58 10.49
N ILE A 40 -12.61 3.31 10.82
CA ILE A 40 -11.72 2.20 10.48
C ILE A 40 -11.65 2.00 8.96
N PHE A 41 -12.78 2.13 8.26
CA PHE A 41 -12.83 1.99 6.81
C PHE A 41 -12.08 3.13 6.12
N GLN A 42 -12.27 4.36 6.59
CA GLN A 42 -11.54 5.53 6.07
C GLN A 42 -10.03 5.44 6.32
N TYR A 43 -9.61 4.93 7.48
CA TYR A 43 -8.20 4.68 7.75
C TYR A 43 -7.60 3.65 6.80
N ARG A 44 -8.30 2.53 6.56
CA ARG A 44 -7.85 1.50 5.62
C ARG A 44 -7.75 2.04 4.18
N LEU A 45 -8.76 2.79 3.73
CA LEU A 45 -8.75 3.45 2.42
C LEU A 45 -7.57 4.40 2.26
N ASN A 46 -7.29 5.25 3.24
CA ASN A 46 -6.16 6.16 3.20
C ASN A 46 -4.81 5.42 3.17
N LYS A 47 -4.71 4.29 3.88
CA LYS A 47 -3.52 3.44 3.84
C LYS A 47 -3.33 2.82 2.46
N GLU A 48 -4.38 2.25 1.89
CA GLU A 48 -4.36 1.65 0.55
C GLU A 48 -4.02 2.70 -0.52
N LEU A 49 -4.57 3.91 -0.41
CA LEU A 49 -4.24 5.04 -1.27
C LEU A 49 -2.75 5.42 -1.17
N SER A 50 -2.22 5.51 0.06
CA SER A 50 -0.80 5.80 0.26
C SER A 50 0.12 4.70 -0.30
N GLU A 51 -0.27 3.44 -0.15
CA GLU A 51 0.48 2.31 -0.71
C GLU A 51 0.46 2.33 -2.25
N ALA A 52 -0.69 2.61 -2.86
CA ALA A 52 -0.81 2.76 -4.31
C ALA A 52 0.07 3.91 -4.84
N GLN A 53 0.06 5.06 -4.19
CA GLN A 53 0.91 6.21 -4.56
C GLN A 53 2.41 5.90 -4.41
N LYS A 54 2.80 5.15 -3.38
CA LYS A 54 4.19 4.70 -3.22
C LYS A 54 4.61 3.76 -4.34
N MET A 55 3.73 2.82 -4.73
CA MET A 55 4.00 1.93 -5.85
C MET A 55 4.13 2.71 -7.16
N GLU A 56 3.24 3.68 -7.40
CA GLU A 56 3.32 4.56 -8.57
C GLU A 56 4.68 5.28 -8.64
N GLN A 57 5.08 5.95 -7.56
CA GLN A 57 6.37 6.64 -7.49
C GLN A 57 7.55 5.70 -7.69
N TYR A 58 7.50 4.51 -7.09
CA TYR A 58 8.51 3.48 -7.27
C TYR A 58 8.67 3.09 -8.75
N TYR A 59 7.57 2.75 -9.43
CA TYR A 59 7.64 2.35 -10.83
C TYR A 59 8.07 3.50 -11.75
N LEU A 60 7.64 4.73 -11.49
CA LEU A 60 8.10 5.91 -12.23
C LEU A 60 9.62 6.08 -12.10
N SER A 61 10.17 5.96 -10.89
CA SER A 61 11.62 6.02 -10.69
C SER A 61 12.36 4.89 -11.40
N LYS A 62 11.80 3.67 -11.42
CA LYS A 62 12.38 2.54 -12.13
C LYS A 62 12.34 2.70 -13.64
N ILE A 63 11.27 3.28 -14.18
CA ILE A 63 11.19 3.62 -15.60
C ILE A 63 12.27 4.64 -15.97
N GLU A 64 12.49 5.67 -15.15
CA GLU A 64 13.54 6.66 -15.38
C GLU A 64 14.94 6.01 -15.35
N GLU A 65 15.21 5.16 -14.37
CA GLU A 65 16.47 4.42 -14.25
C GLU A 65 16.71 3.53 -15.47
N VAL A 66 15.71 2.73 -15.86
CA VAL A 66 15.79 1.85 -17.03
C VAL A 66 15.95 2.65 -18.32
N ASN A 67 15.28 3.80 -18.47
CA ASN A 67 15.44 4.65 -19.64
C ASN A 67 16.86 5.23 -19.74
N LYS A 68 17.46 5.64 -18.61
CA LYS A 68 18.87 6.07 -18.58
C LYS A 68 19.79 4.91 -18.98
N GLN A 69 19.62 3.72 -18.39
CA GLN A 69 20.38 2.53 -18.78
C GLN A 69 20.21 2.20 -20.26
N LYS A 70 18.98 2.26 -20.77
CA LYS A 70 18.65 2.06 -22.19
C LYS A 70 19.41 3.04 -23.08
N THR A 71 19.46 4.32 -22.73
CA THR A 71 20.24 5.27 -23.54
C THR A 71 21.73 4.89 -23.57
N HIS A 72 22.32 4.44 -22.46
CA HIS A 72 23.72 4.00 -22.44
C HIS A 72 23.95 2.69 -23.21
N LEU A 73 23.01 1.74 -23.13
CA LEU A 73 23.07 0.41 -23.77
C LEU A 73 22.87 0.47 -25.28
N PHE A 74 21.92 1.28 -25.75
CA PHE A 74 21.51 1.34 -27.16
C PHE A 74 22.24 2.41 -27.97
N THR A 75 23.13 3.21 -27.36
CA THR A 75 23.92 4.21 -28.09
C THR A 75 24.99 3.57 -28.98
N SER A 76 25.51 2.39 -28.63
CA SER A 76 26.47 1.66 -29.47
C SER A 76 26.07 0.19 -29.63
N SER A 77 26.24 -0.33 -30.85
CA SER A 77 25.99 -1.74 -31.17
C SER A 77 26.87 -2.69 -30.33
N GLU A 78 28.08 -2.26 -30.01
CA GLU A 78 29.04 -3.03 -29.21
C GLU A 78 28.59 -3.20 -27.76
N ASN A 79 28.09 -2.14 -27.11
CA ASN A 79 27.57 -2.20 -25.74
C ASN A 79 26.37 -3.15 -25.64
N LEU A 80 25.51 -3.15 -26.67
CA LEU A 80 24.35 -4.03 -26.73
C LEU A 80 24.74 -5.51 -26.85
N ILE A 81 25.74 -5.82 -27.69
CA ILE A 81 26.28 -7.18 -27.83
C ILE A 81 26.92 -7.66 -26.52
N GLN A 82 27.69 -6.79 -25.86
CA GLN A 82 28.32 -7.12 -24.57
C GLN A 82 27.26 -7.38 -23.49
N PHE A 83 26.24 -6.53 -23.38
CA PHE A 83 25.13 -6.71 -22.45
C PHE A 83 24.36 -8.01 -22.70
N ALA A 84 24.06 -8.33 -23.97
CA ALA A 84 23.38 -9.57 -24.34
C ALA A 84 24.20 -10.82 -23.95
N ARG A 85 25.53 -10.74 -24.04
CA ARG A 85 26.44 -11.83 -23.65
C ARG A 85 26.59 -11.96 -22.13
N GLU A 86 26.68 -10.85 -21.40
CA GLU A 86 26.89 -10.88 -19.94
C GLU A 86 25.61 -11.20 -19.17
N GLN A 87 24.49 -10.58 -19.53
CA GLN A 87 23.24 -10.71 -18.79
C GLN A 87 22.38 -11.88 -19.25
N TYR A 88 22.37 -12.16 -20.56
CA TYR A 88 21.51 -13.18 -21.17
C TYR A 88 22.28 -14.36 -21.75
N LEU A 89 23.62 -14.37 -21.67
CA LEU A 89 24.48 -15.43 -22.20
C LEU A 89 24.18 -15.76 -23.67
N MET A 90 23.78 -14.75 -24.46
CA MET A 90 23.43 -14.93 -25.87
C MET A 90 24.68 -15.30 -26.70
N LYS A 91 24.53 -16.29 -27.60
CA LYS A 91 25.54 -16.73 -28.57
C LYS A 91 25.06 -16.59 -30.00
N LYS A 92 25.99 -16.51 -30.95
CA LYS A 92 25.69 -16.72 -32.37
C LYS A 92 25.55 -18.22 -32.66
N GLU A 93 24.87 -18.57 -33.76
CA GLU A 93 24.60 -19.98 -34.13
C GLU A 93 25.87 -20.84 -34.30
N HIS A 94 27.00 -20.23 -34.65
CA HIS A 94 28.28 -20.92 -34.86
C HIS A 94 29.31 -20.63 -33.75
N GLU A 95 28.85 -20.33 -32.54
CA GLU A 95 29.71 -19.96 -31.41
C GLU A 95 29.50 -20.88 -30.20
N ASP A 96 30.59 -21.42 -29.67
CA ASP A 96 30.58 -22.27 -28.47
C ASP A 96 30.95 -21.43 -27.23
N ILE A 97 30.08 -21.44 -26.22
CA ILE A 97 30.31 -20.73 -24.94
C ILE A 97 30.91 -21.73 -23.93
N PHE A 98 32.06 -21.39 -23.35
CA PHE A 98 32.67 -22.13 -22.25
C PHE A 98 32.52 -21.34 -20.95
N ILE A 99 31.80 -21.89 -19.97
CA ILE A 99 31.69 -21.32 -18.62
C ILE A 99 32.71 -22.04 -17.73
N ILE A 100 33.77 -21.34 -17.35
CA ILE A 100 34.80 -21.89 -16.45
C ILE A 100 34.32 -21.69 -15.01
N VAL A 101 33.74 -22.73 -14.44
CA VAL A 101 33.44 -22.75 -13.00
C VAL A 101 34.72 -23.20 -12.29
N LYS A 102 35.24 -22.38 -11.37
CA LYS A 102 36.26 -22.86 -10.43
C LYS A 102 35.59 -23.87 -9.53
N ASP A 103 35.94 -25.14 -9.67
CA ASP A 103 35.52 -26.17 -8.74
C ASP A 103 35.91 -25.72 -7.33
N ALA A 104 34.89 -25.59 -6.46
CA ALA A 104 35.09 -25.33 -5.05
C ALA A 104 35.80 -26.55 -4.48
N LYS A 105 37.09 -26.39 -4.20
CA LYS A 105 37.92 -27.37 -3.52
C LYS A 105 37.66 -27.35 -2.03
#